data_AF-A0A3M0XKE9-F1
#
_entry.id   AF-A0A3M0XKE9-F1
#
_cell.length_a   1.000
_cell.length_b   1.000
_cell.length_c   1.000
_cell.angle_alpha   90.00
_cell.angle_beta   90.00
_cell.angle_gamma   90.00
#
_symmetry.space_group_name_H-M   'P 1'
#
loop_
_entity.id
_entity.type
_entity.pdbx_description
1 polymer ?
#
loop_
_entity_poly.entity_id
_entity_poly.type
_entity_poly.pdbx_seq_one_letter_code
_entity_poly.pdbx_strand_id
1 'polypeptide(L)'
;MSDKTHANVEETFEFQAEIKQLLHIIVFSLYTKKEIFIRELISNASDALDKMRYKLLTEDNVRDKELPLEIRIELDEKHKIFSITDTGIGMTKDELIQNIGTIAKSGTLEFIKKLAEGTKKEDLNLIGQFGVGFYSVFMVAKEVFVLTKSYREGEPPYCWHSDGTNAYSIREIDMKNRGTKVEVHLKDEEAEFVNVDRVEGIIRRYSNFVPYPIFLNGRQVNQVSAIWMKPKSELKKEDYVEFYKFLTNSVEEPLSYLHIYSDAPLSFHSILYIPMKKLELIGLGKLEHGLHLYTKRVLIQGECKELLPDYLRFVRGVVDSEDISINISRETIQDNIILQKIKRFLNRKVLDHLEEMLRKNREQYVAFWKEFGRILKEGIAVDLENRDRLTNLLLFNSSRCPDADTFITLKEYTERMQEGQKEIYYMSGMNREAVDKSPHIEVFKKKGIEVIYLYDPLDDIIMNTLIQYDGKPIKSAEQADIGISIEEAKEEETLLFN
;
A
#
# COMPACT_ATOMS: atom_id res chain seq x y z
N MET A 1 3.76 63.18 8.80
CA MET A 1 3.08 62.56 7.65
C MET A 1 4.01 62.66 6.46
N SER A 2 4.72 61.59 6.16
CA SER A 2 5.44 61.43 4.90
C SER A 2 5.07 60.04 4.41
N ASP A 3 4.06 59.99 3.53
CA ASP A 3 3.75 58.82 2.73
C ASP A 3 5.00 58.46 1.91
N LYS A 4 5.71 57.42 2.35
CA LYS A 4 6.59 56.67 1.47
C LYS A 4 5.78 55.52 0.92
N THR A 5 5.02 55.77 -0.14
CA THR A 5 4.67 54.73 -1.11
C THR A 5 5.98 54.23 -1.71
N HIS A 6 6.57 53.20 -1.09
CA HIS A 6 7.48 52.33 -1.81
C HIS A 6 6.67 51.73 -2.95
N ALA A 7 6.93 52.18 -4.18
CA ALA A 7 6.39 51.50 -5.35
C ALA A 7 6.92 50.07 -5.30
N ASN A 8 6.04 49.07 -5.10
CA ASN A 8 6.40 47.66 -5.16
C ASN A 8 6.88 47.36 -6.59
N VAL A 9 8.20 47.42 -6.80
CA VAL A 9 8.82 47.16 -8.11
C VAL A 9 8.68 45.68 -8.40
N GLU A 10 8.02 45.36 -9.50
CA GLU A 10 7.89 44.00 -10.01
C GLU A 10 9.14 43.63 -10.81
N GLU A 11 9.82 42.56 -10.39
CA GLU A 11 11.00 42.03 -11.04
C GLU A 11 10.61 40.79 -11.84
N THR A 12 10.93 40.79 -13.15
CA THR A 12 10.66 39.65 -14.03
C THR A 12 11.93 38.85 -14.27
N PHE A 13 11.80 37.53 -14.20
CA PHE A 13 12.86 36.56 -14.38
C PHE A 13 12.45 35.56 -15.46
N GLU A 14 13.37 35.19 -16.34
CA GLU A 14 13.13 34.11 -17.29
C GLU A 14 13.41 32.75 -16.64
N PHE A 15 12.59 31.75 -16.95
CA PHE A 15 12.90 30.38 -16.60
C PHE A 15 14.13 29.91 -17.37
N GLN A 16 15.02 29.21 -16.68
CA GLN A 16 16.12 28.48 -17.32
C GLN A 16 15.55 27.45 -18.32
N ALA A 17 16.28 27.20 -19.41
CA ALA A 17 15.83 26.31 -20.49
C ALA A 17 15.44 24.91 -19.99
N GLU A 18 16.09 24.44 -18.92
CA GLU A 18 15.84 23.17 -18.25
C GLU A 18 14.45 23.11 -17.60
N ILE A 19 14.00 24.22 -17.00
CA ILE A 19 12.68 24.33 -16.38
C ILE A 19 11.57 24.37 -17.42
N LYS A 20 11.79 25.03 -18.56
CA LYS A 20 10.81 25.04 -19.66
C LYS A 20 10.57 23.63 -20.21
N GLN A 21 11.64 22.86 -20.38
CA GLN A 21 11.54 21.45 -20.80
C GLN A 21 10.87 20.59 -19.73
N LEU A 22 11.20 20.81 -18.46
CA LEU A 22 10.58 20.13 -17.33
C LEU A 22 9.06 20.39 -17.26
N LEU A 23 8.64 21.66 -17.33
CA LEU A 23 7.23 22.06 -17.36
C LEU A 23 6.48 21.35 -18.48
N HIS A 24 7.06 21.35 -19.68
CA HIS A 24 6.47 20.67 -20.82
C HIS A 24 6.30 19.16 -20.56
N ILE A 25 7.31 18.48 -20.01
CA ILE A 25 7.25 17.04 -19.72
C ILE A 25 6.24 16.73 -18.61
N ILE A 26 6.19 17.55 -17.54
CA ILE A 26 5.23 17.39 -16.44
C ILE A 26 3.79 17.55 -16.95
N VAL A 27 3.54 18.56 -17.78
CA VAL A 27 2.19 18.88 -18.28
C VAL A 27 1.70 17.85 -19.29
N PHE A 28 2.56 17.35 -20.19
CA PHE A 28 2.14 16.55 -21.33
C PHE A 28 2.49 15.07 -21.27
N SER A 29 3.41 14.66 -20.40
CA SER A 29 3.95 13.29 -20.42
C SER A 29 3.79 12.55 -19.10
N LEU A 30 3.90 13.22 -17.94
CA LEU A 30 4.07 12.50 -16.66
C LEU A 30 2.76 12.21 -15.91
N TYR A 31 1.87 13.16 -15.70
CA TYR A 31 0.66 12.87 -14.92
C TYR A 31 -0.52 12.42 -15.80
N THR A 32 -1.00 11.21 -15.57
CA THR A 32 -2.27 10.74 -16.16
C THR A 32 -3.49 11.33 -15.49
N LYS A 33 -3.38 11.68 -14.21
CA LYS A 33 -4.47 12.21 -13.38
C LYS A 33 -4.13 13.62 -12.92
N LYS A 34 -4.90 14.59 -13.41
CA LYS A 34 -4.72 16.01 -13.06
C LYS A 34 -4.89 16.25 -11.56
N GLU A 35 -5.77 15.52 -10.88
CA GLU A 35 -6.04 15.62 -9.42
C GLU A 35 -4.80 15.50 -8.51
N ILE A 36 -3.67 14.99 -9.02
CA ILE A 36 -2.42 14.86 -8.27
C ILE A 36 -1.86 16.22 -7.84
N PHE A 37 -2.15 17.33 -8.51
CA PHE A 37 -1.65 18.65 -8.07
C PHE A 37 -2.07 18.99 -6.63
N ILE A 38 -3.28 18.58 -6.22
CA ILE A 38 -3.78 18.79 -4.84
C ILE A 38 -2.93 18.00 -3.84
N ARG A 39 -2.58 16.75 -4.16
CA ARG A 39 -1.69 15.92 -3.33
C ARG A 39 -0.33 16.60 -3.15
N GLU A 40 0.27 17.08 -4.25
CA GLU A 40 1.59 17.72 -4.22
C GLU A 40 1.57 19.00 -3.39
N LEU A 41 0.56 19.86 -3.56
CA LEU A 41 0.44 21.10 -2.79
C LEU A 41 0.22 20.82 -1.29
N ILE A 42 -0.60 19.83 -0.93
CA ILE A 42 -0.78 19.44 0.48
C ILE A 42 0.50 18.85 1.06
N SER A 43 1.26 18.06 0.29
CA SER A 43 2.56 17.52 0.72
C SER A 43 3.55 18.66 1.00
N ASN A 44 3.65 19.64 0.10
CA ASN A 44 4.51 20.81 0.29
C ASN A 44 4.11 21.63 1.52
N ALA A 45 2.80 21.83 1.73
CA ALA A 45 2.27 22.48 2.93
C ALA A 45 2.64 21.71 4.21
N SER A 46 2.50 20.38 4.22
CA SER A 46 2.89 19.54 5.36
C SER A 46 4.38 19.63 5.66
N ASP A 47 5.24 19.57 4.64
CA ASP A 47 6.69 19.71 4.81
C ASP A 47 7.06 21.10 5.34
N ALA A 48 6.37 22.16 4.88
CA ALA A 48 6.56 23.52 5.39
C ALA A 48 6.16 23.64 6.88
N LEU A 49 5.08 22.95 7.28
CA LEU A 49 4.62 22.89 8.67
C LEU A 49 5.55 22.04 9.55
N ASP A 50 6.10 20.93 9.04
CA ASP A 50 7.09 20.13 9.77
C ASP A 50 8.37 20.93 10.04
N LYS A 51 8.88 21.65 9.02
CA LYS A 51 9.99 22.59 9.20
C LYS A 51 9.66 23.67 10.21
N MET A 52 8.44 24.20 10.20
CA MET A 52 8.00 25.22 11.14
C MET A 52 7.93 24.68 12.56
N ARG A 53 7.38 23.47 12.74
CA ARG A 53 7.32 22.78 14.03
C ARG A 53 8.72 22.58 14.62
N TYR A 54 9.68 22.15 13.80
CA TYR A 54 11.07 22.05 14.23
C TYR A 54 11.61 23.41 14.68
N LYS A 55 11.41 24.46 13.88
CA LYS A 55 11.87 25.82 14.20
C LYS A 55 11.26 26.38 15.48
N LEU A 56 9.96 26.13 15.74
CA LEU A 56 9.30 26.51 17.00
C LEU A 56 9.91 25.83 18.23
N LEU A 57 10.50 24.64 18.07
CA LEU A 57 11.16 23.92 19.16
C LEU A 57 12.63 24.31 19.35
N THR A 58 13.27 24.87 18.32
CA THR A 58 14.72 25.13 18.33
C THR A 58 15.11 26.60 18.31
N GLU A 59 14.20 27.53 18.00
CA GLU A 59 14.51 28.95 17.83
C GLU A 59 13.63 29.87 18.68
N ASP A 60 14.25 30.88 19.30
CA ASP A 60 13.59 31.84 20.18
C ASP A 60 12.92 33.00 19.42
N ASN A 61 13.33 33.32 18.19
CA ASN A 61 12.80 34.45 17.43
C ASN A 61 12.11 33.95 16.15
N VAL A 62 10.82 33.63 16.30
CA VAL A 62 9.97 33.13 15.22
C VAL A 62 8.75 34.03 15.11
N ARG A 63 8.46 34.51 13.90
CA ARG A 63 7.27 35.33 13.64
C ARG A 63 5.98 34.53 13.85
N ASP A 64 4.97 35.20 14.42
CA ASP A 64 3.61 34.69 14.62
C ASP A 64 3.50 33.38 15.44
N LYS A 65 4.39 33.11 16.39
CA LYS A 65 4.50 31.79 17.08
C LYS A 65 3.18 31.12 17.48
N GLU A 66 2.19 31.91 17.88
CA GLU A 66 0.86 31.47 18.32
C GLU A 66 -0.06 30.96 17.19
N LEU A 67 0.29 31.17 15.92
CA LEU A 67 -0.51 30.66 14.80
C LEU A 67 -0.55 29.13 14.80
N PRO A 68 -1.74 28.52 14.68
CA PRO A 68 -1.88 27.07 14.59
C PRO A 68 -1.16 26.55 13.34
N LEU A 69 -0.59 25.35 13.43
CA LEU A 69 -0.02 24.63 12.29
C LEU A 69 -1.15 23.92 11.53
N GLU A 70 -1.56 24.48 10.40
CA GLU A 70 -2.74 24.03 9.67
C GLU A 70 -2.64 24.30 8.17
N ILE A 71 -3.48 23.62 7.41
CA ILE A 71 -3.64 23.77 5.96
C ILE A 71 -5.09 24.19 5.68
N ARG A 72 -5.29 25.25 4.91
CA ARG A 72 -6.61 25.75 4.52
C ARG A 72 -6.73 25.74 3.01
N ILE A 73 -7.80 25.14 2.50
CA ILE A 73 -8.16 25.09 1.09
C ILE A 73 -9.45 25.87 0.92
N GLU A 74 -9.43 26.86 0.03
CA GLU A 74 -10.56 27.73 -0.30
C GLU A 74 -10.87 27.63 -1.79
N LEU A 75 -12.14 27.40 -2.12
CA LEU A 75 -12.61 27.22 -3.49
C LEU A 75 -13.54 28.38 -3.86
N ASP A 76 -13.19 29.10 -4.92
CA ASP A 76 -14.04 30.13 -5.54
C ASP A 76 -14.56 29.63 -6.88
N GLU A 77 -15.78 29.09 -6.87
CA GLU A 77 -16.44 28.60 -8.09
C GLU A 77 -16.71 29.71 -9.12
N LYS A 78 -16.97 30.94 -8.66
CA LYS A 78 -17.33 32.06 -9.53
C LYS A 78 -16.14 32.51 -10.38
N HIS A 79 -14.97 32.59 -9.77
CA HIS A 79 -13.75 33.03 -10.44
C HIS A 79 -12.84 31.86 -10.85
N LYS A 80 -13.25 30.61 -10.56
CA LYS A 80 -12.50 29.38 -10.82
C LYS A 80 -11.11 29.38 -10.15
N ILE A 81 -11.07 29.79 -8.89
CA ILE A 81 -9.82 29.89 -8.12
C ILE A 81 -9.80 28.78 -7.08
N PHE A 82 -8.78 27.93 -7.15
CA PHE A 82 -8.40 27.02 -6.09
C PHE A 82 -7.29 27.67 -5.28
N SER A 83 -7.46 27.83 -3.97
CA SER A 83 -6.42 28.36 -3.08
C SER A 83 -6.06 27.35 -2.02
N ILE A 84 -4.76 27.18 -1.74
CA ILE A 84 -4.25 26.44 -0.58
C ILE A 84 -3.30 27.33 0.21
N THR A 85 -3.51 27.41 1.52
CA THR A 85 -2.72 28.21 2.46
C THR A 85 -2.19 27.33 3.58
N ASP A 86 -0.89 27.38 3.83
CA ASP A 86 -0.25 26.82 5.01
C ASP A 86 0.28 27.91 5.94
N THR A 87 0.38 27.61 7.23
CA THR A 87 0.97 28.48 8.27
C THR A 87 2.41 28.09 8.62
N GLY A 88 3.10 27.47 7.67
CA GLY A 88 4.46 26.95 7.80
C GLY A 88 5.53 28.03 7.73
N ILE A 89 6.73 27.64 7.28
CA ILE A 89 7.91 28.50 7.28
C ILE A 89 7.82 29.68 6.28
N GLY A 90 6.99 29.60 5.24
CA GLY A 90 7.04 30.56 4.13
C GLY A 90 8.40 30.57 3.42
N MET A 91 8.62 31.56 2.57
CA MET A 91 9.86 31.71 1.79
C MET A 91 10.34 33.17 1.78
N THR A 92 11.66 33.36 1.71
CA THR A 92 12.28 34.64 1.33
C THR A 92 12.30 34.81 -0.19
N LYS A 93 12.67 36.00 -0.68
CA LYS A 93 12.85 36.24 -2.13
C LYS A 93 13.88 35.29 -2.76
N ASP A 94 15.01 35.09 -2.09
CA ASP A 94 16.06 34.18 -2.57
C ASP A 94 15.57 32.73 -2.60
N GLU A 95 14.80 32.32 -1.59
CA GLU A 95 14.19 30.99 -1.55
C GLU A 95 13.14 30.82 -2.65
N LEU A 96 12.36 31.85 -3.01
CA LEU A 96 11.46 31.81 -4.18
C LEU A 96 12.23 31.61 -5.48
N ILE A 97 13.32 32.37 -5.69
CA ILE A 97 14.16 32.25 -6.89
C ILE A 97 14.79 30.87 -6.94
N GLN A 98 15.36 30.37 -5.84
CA GLN A 98 16.03 29.08 -5.80
C GLN A 98 15.07 27.89 -5.89
N ASN A 99 13.96 27.93 -5.15
CA ASN A 99 13.03 26.80 -5.00
C ASN A 99 11.89 26.79 -6.04
N ILE A 100 11.61 27.89 -6.71
CA ILE A 100 10.56 27.93 -7.76
C ILE A 100 11.13 28.46 -9.07
N GLY A 101 12.14 29.32 -9.03
CA GLY A 101 12.75 29.87 -10.24
C GLY A 101 13.89 29.03 -10.86
N THR A 102 14.53 28.15 -10.10
CA THR A 102 15.84 27.54 -10.46
C THR A 102 15.89 26.02 -10.32
N ILE A 103 14.81 25.35 -9.89
CA ILE A 103 14.81 23.90 -9.64
C ILE A 103 14.88 23.12 -10.96
N ALA A 104 16.09 22.92 -11.44
CA ALA A 104 16.50 21.76 -12.20
C ALA A 104 18.02 21.64 -12.08
N LYS A 105 18.52 20.94 -11.06
CA LYS A 105 19.90 20.42 -11.16
C LYS A 105 19.94 19.51 -12.39
N SER A 106 20.89 19.70 -13.29
CA SER A 106 20.96 19.06 -14.62
C SER A 106 20.65 17.54 -14.63
N GLY A 107 21.06 16.80 -13.60
CA GLY A 107 20.75 15.37 -13.46
C GLY A 107 19.27 14.99 -13.29
N THR A 108 18.42 15.92 -12.79
CA THR A 108 16.96 15.73 -12.68
C THR A 108 16.30 15.71 -14.07
N LEU A 109 16.72 16.63 -14.93
CA LEU A 109 16.14 16.77 -16.26
C LEU A 109 16.47 15.58 -17.15
N GLU A 110 17.72 15.11 -17.13
CA GLU A 110 18.13 13.92 -17.89
C GLU A 110 17.37 12.66 -17.47
N PHE A 111 17.10 12.51 -16.17
CA PHE A 111 16.31 11.39 -15.65
C PHE A 111 14.84 11.47 -16.10
N ILE A 112 14.23 12.65 -16.03
CA ILE A 112 12.85 12.89 -16.47
C ILE A 112 12.67 12.65 -17.97
N LYS A 113 13.66 13.01 -18.80
CA LYS A 113 13.65 12.70 -20.24
C LYS A 113 13.62 11.19 -20.49
N LYS A 114 14.45 10.42 -19.78
CA LYS A 114 14.47 8.95 -19.89
C LYS A 114 13.12 8.31 -19.51
N LEU A 115 12.44 8.86 -18.49
CA LEU A 115 11.09 8.42 -18.11
C LEU A 115 10.04 8.73 -19.18
N ALA A 116 10.13 9.89 -19.83
CA ALA A 116 9.22 10.25 -20.92
C ALA A 116 9.46 9.42 -22.20
N GLU A 117 10.66 8.86 -22.37
CA GLU A 117 11.07 8.08 -23.55
C GLU A 117 10.80 6.56 -23.42
N GLY A 118 10.56 6.03 -22.21
CA GLY A 118 10.41 4.60 -21.93
C GLY A 118 9.01 4.19 -21.41
N THR A 119 8.28 3.42 -22.22
CA THR A 119 7.12 2.56 -21.86
C THR A 119 5.90 3.19 -21.13
N LYS A 120 4.91 2.38 -20.69
CA LYS A 120 3.46 2.65 -20.85
C LYS A 120 2.95 3.86 -20.05
N LYS A 121 1.95 4.56 -20.62
CA LYS A 121 1.28 5.76 -20.06
C LYS A 121 0.74 5.61 -18.63
N GLU A 122 0.70 4.42 -18.02
CA GLU A 122 0.12 4.19 -16.69
C GLU A 122 1.14 4.37 -15.54
N ASP A 123 2.41 4.62 -15.85
CA ASP A 123 3.54 4.48 -14.93
C ASP A 123 4.24 5.81 -14.52
N LEU A 124 3.56 6.96 -14.44
CA LEU A 124 4.28 8.25 -14.39
C LEU A 124 3.96 9.21 -13.22
N ASN A 125 3.63 8.70 -12.03
CA ASN A 125 3.37 9.51 -10.81
C ASN A 125 4.63 10.07 -10.08
N LEU A 126 5.70 10.45 -10.80
CA LEU A 126 7.10 10.35 -10.31
C LEU A 126 7.88 11.67 -10.08
N ILE A 127 7.30 12.70 -9.46
CA ILE A 127 7.88 14.07 -9.54
C ILE A 127 8.28 14.71 -8.20
N GLY A 128 7.70 14.35 -7.06
CA GLY A 128 8.00 15.04 -5.78
C GLY A 128 9.46 14.91 -5.25
N GLN A 129 10.37 14.17 -5.92
CA GLN A 129 11.75 13.87 -5.44
C GLN A 129 12.67 15.01 -5.75
N PHE A 130 12.34 15.75 -6.80
CA PHE A 130 13.23 16.73 -7.37
C PHE A 130 12.81 18.15 -7.02
N GLY A 131 11.84 18.32 -6.11
CA GLY A 131 11.25 19.63 -5.80
C GLY A 131 10.38 20.17 -6.94
N VAL A 132 9.99 19.31 -7.88
CA VAL A 132 9.25 19.69 -9.10
C VAL A 132 7.74 19.43 -8.98
N GLY A 133 7.29 18.90 -7.83
CA GLY A 133 5.89 18.62 -7.51
C GLY A 133 4.99 19.86 -7.59
N PHE A 134 5.53 21.03 -7.24
CA PHE A 134 4.84 22.32 -7.39
C PHE A 134 4.33 22.54 -8.82
N TYR A 135 5.15 22.24 -9.84
CA TYR A 135 4.81 22.49 -11.24
C TYR A 135 3.67 21.62 -11.79
N SER A 136 3.24 20.59 -11.06
CA SER A 136 2.03 19.83 -11.37
C SER A 136 0.79 20.74 -11.47
N VAL A 137 0.79 21.88 -10.78
CA VAL A 137 -0.27 22.90 -10.83
C VAL A 137 -0.54 23.42 -12.24
N PHE A 138 0.48 23.52 -13.11
CA PHE A 138 0.35 24.04 -14.47
C PHE A 138 -0.39 23.09 -15.42
N MET A 139 -0.65 21.86 -14.99
CA MET A 139 -1.60 20.99 -15.69
C MET A 139 -3.00 21.59 -15.74
N VAL A 140 -3.41 22.23 -14.63
CA VAL A 140 -4.77 22.72 -14.43
C VAL A 140 -4.89 24.25 -14.44
N ALA A 141 -3.77 24.95 -14.24
CA ALA A 141 -3.75 26.41 -14.09
C ALA A 141 -3.52 27.16 -15.40
N LYS A 142 -4.20 28.30 -15.56
CA LYS A 142 -3.86 29.37 -16.50
C LYS A 142 -2.74 30.25 -15.92
N GLU A 143 -2.85 30.56 -14.63
CA GLU A 143 -1.97 31.46 -13.87
C GLU A 143 -1.87 30.93 -12.45
N VAL A 144 -0.70 31.10 -11.85
CA VAL A 144 -0.42 30.70 -10.48
C VAL A 144 0.21 31.87 -9.74
N PHE A 145 -0.34 32.17 -8.56
CA PHE A 145 0.20 33.16 -7.64
C PHE A 145 0.64 32.45 -6.37
N VAL A 146 1.88 32.71 -5.93
CA VAL A 146 2.41 32.23 -4.67
C VAL A 146 2.69 33.44 -3.80
N LEU A 147 1.81 33.68 -2.83
CA LEU A 147 1.92 34.73 -1.84
C LEU A 147 2.56 34.12 -0.60
N THR A 148 3.71 34.62 -0.18
CA THR A 148 4.46 33.99 0.90
C THR A 148 5.11 35.01 1.83
N LYS A 149 5.20 34.65 3.11
CA LYS A 149 5.87 35.43 4.14
C LYS A 149 6.70 34.51 5.01
N SER A 150 8.01 34.75 5.03
CA SER A 150 8.93 33.97 5.86
C SER A 150 8.63 34.12 7.35
N TYR A 151 8.87 33.04 8.10
CA TYR A 151 8.87 33.03 9.56
C TYR A 151 10.00 33.90 10.16
N ARG A 152 11.05 34.19 9.37
CA ARG A 152 12.17 35.04 9.79
C ARG A 152 11.71 36.48 9.99
N GLU A 153 12.14 37.11 11.07
CA GLU A 153 11.88 38.53 11.32
C GLU A 153 12.63 39.40 10.29
N GLY A 154 12.07 40.57 9.97
CA GLY A 154 12.66 41.51 9.02
C GLY A 154 12.46 41.17 7.54
N GLU A 155 12.14 39.92 7.20
CA GLU A 155 11.83 39.53 5.82
C GLU A 155 10.46 40.06 5.39
N PRO A 156 10.38 40.81 4.27
CA PRO A 156 9.12 41.26 3.71
C PRO A 156 8.39 40.10 2.99
N PRO A 157 7.06 40.20 2.83
CA PRO A 157 6.31 39.19 2.09
C PRO A 157 6.33 39.46 0.58
N TYR A 158 6.30 38.39 -0.20
CA TYR A 158 6.42 38.43 -1.65
C TYR A 158 5.28 37.70 -2.34
N CYS A 159 4.92 38.19 -3.53
CA CYS A 159 4.10 37.48 -4.50
C CYS A 159 4.99 37.05 -5.65
N TRP A 160 5.06 35.74 -5.89
CA TRP A 160 5.55 35.16 -7.13
C TRP A 160 4.37 34.87 -8.05
N HIS A 161 4.51 35.17 -9.34
CA HIS A 161 3.45 34.96 -10.34
C HIS A 161 4.01 34.42 -11.65
N SER A 162 3.34 33.41 -12.23
CA SER A 162 3.65 32.86 -13.55
C SER A 162 2.44 32.23 -14.23
N ASP A 163 2.45 32.24 -15.56
CA ASP A 163 1.53 31.49 -16.43
C ASP A 163 2.08 30.10 -16.84
N GLY A 164 3.30 29.75 -16.38
CA GLY A 164 3.96 28.50 -16.70
C GLY A 164 4.60 28.44 -18.09
N THR A 165 4.74 29.56 -18.81
CA THR A 165 5.31 29.57 -20.16
C THR A 165 6.83 29.80 -20.17
N ASN A 166 7.26 31.04 -19.90
CA ASN A 166 8.63 31.48 -20.17
C ASN A 166 9.29 32.24 -19.02
N ALA A 167 8.49 32.87 -18.16
CA ALA A 167 8.97 33.78 -17.14
C ALA A 167 8.10 33.71 -15.88
N TYR A 168 8.64 34.26 -14.81
CA TYR A 168 7.90 34.55 -13.58
C TYR A 168 8.25 35.95 -13.10
N SER A 169 7.37 36.50 -12.29
CA SER A 169 7.52 37.81 -11.67
C SER A 169 7.54 37.67 -10.16
N ILE A 170 8.34 38.49 -9.48
CA ILE A 170 8.35 38.62 -8.03
C ILE A 170 8.13 40.10 -7.69
N ARG A 171 7.19 40.36 -6.79
CA ARG A 171 6.99 41.68 -6.21
C ARG A 171 6.74 41.58 -4.72
N GLU A 172 7.14 42.61 -3.97
CA GLU A 172 6.74 42.77 -2.57
C GLU A 172 5.22 43.00 -2.50
N ILE A 173 4.58 42.47 -1.46
CA ILE A 173 3.14 42.62 -1.22
C ILE A 173 2.89 42.98 0.25
N ASP A 174 1.62 43.16 0.61
CA ASP A 174 1.21 43.16 2.01
C ASP A 174 0.64 41.79 2.38
N MET A 175 1.24 41.15 3.38
CA MET A 175 0.73 39.91 3.96
C MET A 175 0.96 39.96 5.46
N LYS A 176 -0.09 39.67 6.24
CA LYS A 176 -0.01 39.80 7.70
C LYS A 176 0.75 38.64 8.33
N ASN A 177 0.34 37.41 8.02
CA ASN A 177 0.78 36.20 8.69
C ASN A 177 1.90 35.50 7.91
N ARG A 178 2.78 34.76 8.61
CA ARG A 178 3.75 33.83 7.98
C ARG A 178 3.04 32.70 7.22
N GLY A 179 3.80 32.03 6.35
CA GLY A 179 3.36 30.86 5.60
C GLY A 179 3.28 31.13 4.11
N THR A 180 2.57 30.27 3.38
CA THR A 180 2.43 30.38 1.92
C THR A 180 0.98 30.15 1.51
N LYS A 181 0.47 31.00 0.64
CA LYS A 181 -0.78 30.82 -0.11
C LYS A 181 -0.45 30.61 -1.59
N VAL A 182 -0.89 29.49 -2.14
CA VAL A 182 -0.86 29.23 -3.58
C VAL A 182 -2.28 29.42 -4.11
N GLU A 183 -2.46 30.43 -4.96
CA GLU A 183 -3.70 30.67 -5.70
C GLU A 183 -3.55 30.17 -7.12
N VAL A 184 -4.45 29.29 -7.53
CA VAL A 184 -4.45 28.62 -8.81
C VAL A 184 -5.66 29.09 -9.59
N HIS A 185 -5.43 29.94 -10.59
CA HIS A 185 -6.46 30.34 -11.53
C HIS A 185 -6.63 29.21 -12.54
N LEU A 186 -7.71 28.44 -12.43
CA LEU A 186 -7.92 27.25 -13.23
C LEU A 186 -8.23 27.59 -14.70
N LYS A 187 -7.84 26.68 -15.60
CA LYS A 187 -8.33 26.66 -16.98
C LYS A 187 -9.83 26.39 -16.99
N ASP A 188 -10.51 26.82 -18.05
CA ASP A 188 -11.97 26.75 -18.10
C ASP A 188 -12.51 25.33 -18.02
N GLU A 189 -11.81 24.38 -18.64
CA GLU A 189 -12.10 22.96 -18.68
C GLU A 189 -11.78 22.21 -17.37
N GLU A 190 -11.07 22.85 -16.43
CA GLU A 190 -10.63 22.26 -15.16
C GLU A 190 -11.45 22.75 -13.96
N ALA A 191 -12.63 23.35 -14.23
CA ALA A 191 -13.53 23.87 -13.19
C ALA A 191 -14.02 22.79 -12.20
N GLU A 192 -13.82 21.49 -12.48
CA GLU A 192 -14.11 20.43 -11.51
C GLU A 192 -13.30 20.56 -10.21
N PHE A 193 -12.14 21.24 -10.24
CA PHE A 193 -11.28 21.43 -9.06
C PHE A 193 -11.69 22.59 -8.15
N VAL A 194 -12.81 23.27 -8.43
CA VAL A 194 -13.50 24.15 -7.47
C VAL A 194 -14.79 23.53 -6.93
N ASN A 195 -15.14 22.31 -7.32
CA ASN A 195 -16.25 21.57 -6.72
C ASN A 195 -15.84 20.98 -5.36
N VAL A 196 -16.61 21.30 -4.31
CA VAL A 196 -16.30 20.91 -2.93
C VAL A 196 -16.23 19.39 -2.74
N ASP A 197 -17.21 18.64 -3.26
CA ASP A 197 -17.28 17.18 -3.08
C ASP A 197 -16.12 16.48 -3.79
N ARG A 198 -15.76 16.96 -4.99
CA ARG A 198 -14.63 16.46 -5.77
C ARG A 198 -13.32 16.66 -5.00
N VAL A 199 -13.06 17.88 -4.52
CA VAL A 199 -11.85 18.22 -3.77
C VAL A 199 -11.79 17.47 -2.44
N GLU A 200 -12.89 17.36 -1.70
CA GLU A 200 -12.94 16.56 -0.47
C GLU A 200 -12.61 15.09 -0.75
N GLY A 201 -13.17 14.51 -1.80
CA GLY A 201 -12.86 13.13 -2.22
C GLY A 201 -11.38 12.93 -2.53
N ILE A 202 -10.73 13.91 -3.17
CA ILE A 202 -9.29 13.89 -3.48
C ILE A 202 -8.47 13.98 -2.18
N ILE A 203 -8.82 14.90 -1.26
CA ILE A 203 -8.13 15.04 0.04
C ILE A 203 -8.26 13.74 0.84
N ARG A 204 -9.46 13.16 0.93
CA ARG A 204 -9.72 11.90 1.63
C ARG A 204 -8.97 10.71 1.01
N ARG A 205 -8.74 10.73 -0.30
CA ARG A 205 -7.98 9.68 -1.00
C ARG A 205 -6.49 9.76 -0.72
N TYR A 206 -5.90 10.96 -0.83
CA TYR A 206 -4.44 11.10 -0.87
C TYR A 206 -3.81 11.60 0.43
N SER A 207 -4.55 12.38 1.21
CA SER A 207 -4.01 13.22 2.29
C SER A 207 -4.78 13.10 3.60
N ASN A 208 -5.65 12.10 3.73
CA ASN A 208 -6.49 11.90 4.92
C ASN A 208 -5.72 11.68 6.22
N PHE A 209 -4.45 11.26 6.11
CA PHE A 209 -3.58 10.91 7.23
C PHE A 209 -2.46 11.92 7.47
N VAL A 210 -2.45 13.03 6.73
CA VAL A 210 -1.51 14.14 6.96
C VAL A 210 -1.65 14.62 8.42
N PRO A 211 -0.52 14.86 9.13
CA PRO A 211 -0.50 15.19 10.56
C PRO A 211 -1.18 16.49 10.96
N TYR A 212 -1.43 17.38 10.00
CA TYR A 212 -1.94 18.73 10.22
C TYR A 212 -3.41 18.81 9.82
N PRO A 213 -4.25 19.58 10.54
CA PRO A 213 -5.63 19.78 10.15
C PRO A 213 -5.71 20.46 8.77
N ILE A 214 -6.53 19.88 7.90
CA ILE A 214 -6.85 20.36 6.57
C ILE A 214 -8.29 20.85 6.59
N PHE A 215 -8.48 22.15 6.42
CA PHE A 215 -9.80 22.78 6.32
C PHE A 215 -10.15 23.03 4.86
N LEU A 216 -11.30 22.52 4.41
CA LEU A 216 -11.89 22.84 3.10
C LEU A 216 -13.07 23.78 3.31
N ASN A 217 -12.97 25.01 2.79
CA ASN A 217 -13.97 26.07 3.00
C ASN A 217 -14.37 26.24 4.48
N GLY A 218 -13.38 26.18 5.38
CA GLY A 218 -13.56 26.31 6.83
C GLY A 218 -13.97 25.04 7.58
N ARG A 219 -14.26 23.93 6.89
CA ARG A 219 -14.58 22.64 7.53
C ARG A 219 -13.38 21.70 7.51
N GLN A 220 -12.99 21.15 8.66
CA GLN A 220 -11.92 20.15 8.72
C GLN A 220 -12.34 18.84 8.04
N VAL A 221 -11.54 18.37 7.08
CA VAL A 221 -11.83 17.18 6.26
C VAL A 221 -11.04 15.94 6.67
N ASN A 222 -9.77 16.08 7.10
CA ASN A 222 -8.98 14.96 7.59
C ASN A 222 -9.23 14.76 9.10
N GLN A 223 -9.79 13.60 9.46
CA GLN A 223 -10.13 13.28 10.86
C GLN A 223 -9.59 11.91 11.29
N VAL A 224 -8.95 11.16 10.40
CA VAL A 224 -8.51 9.80 10.69
C VAL A 224 -7.06 9.80 11.13
N SER A 225 -6.77 9.27 12.32
CA SER A 225 -5.39 9.13 12.78
C SER A 225 -4.69 7.99 12.04
N ALA A 226 -3.44 8.20 11.63
CA ALA A 226 -2.57 7.15 11.10
C ALA A 226 -2.20 6.16 12.22
N ILE A 227 -3.09 5.20 12.52
CA ILE A 227 -2.90 4.29 13.67
C ILE A 227 -1.65 3.40 13.53
N TRP A 228 -1.16 3.18 12.31
CA TRP A 228 0.11 2.46 12.07
C TRP A 228 1.35 3.22 12.59
N MET A 229 1.23 4.51 12.85
CA MET A 229 2.29 5.33 13.45
C MET A 229 2.21 5.37 14.99
N LYS A 230 1.12 4.87 15.59
CA LYS A 230 0.93 4.91 17.04
C LYS A 230 1.55 3.70 17.74
N PRO A 231 2.09 3.85 18.96
CA PRO A 231 2.51 2.70 19.77
C PRO A 231 1.36 1.71 19.98
N LYS A 232 1.64 0.41 19.91
CA LYS A 232 0.62 -0.64 20.16
C LYS A 232 -0.06 -0.51 21.52
N SER A 233 0.64 0.03 22.52
CA SER A 233 0.12 0.25 23.88
C SER A 233 -0.97 1.32 23.97
N GLU A 234 -1.06 2.21 22.97
CA GLU A 234 -2.09 3.27 22.91
C GLU A 234 -3.32 2.85 22.10
N LEU A 235 -3.26 1.69 21.44
CA LEU A 235 -4.31 1.21 20.55
C LEU A 235 -5.08 0.07 21.20
N LYS A 236 -6.39 0.09 20.99
CA LYS A 236 -7.29 -1.01 21.34
C LYS A 236 -7.65 -1.81 20.10
N LYS A 237 -8.26 -2.99 20.31
CA LYS A 237 -8.70 -3.86 19.21
C LYS A 237 -9.68 -3.12 18.28
N GLU A 238 -10.54 -2.29 18.85
CA GLU A 238 -11.55 -1.52 18.12
C GLU A 238 -10.91 -0.52 17.14
N ASP A 239 -9.77 0.08 17.49
CA ASP A 239 -9.04 0.98 16.58
C ASP A 239 -8.60 0.24 15.30
N TYR A 240 -8.11 -1.00 15.46
CA TYR A 240 -7.73 -1.84 14.31
C TYR A 240 -8.93 -2.27 13.47
N VAL A 241 -10.06 -2.57 14.09
CA VAL A 241 -11.29 -2.96 13.39
C VAL A 241 -11.85 -1.78 12.60
N GLU A 242 -11.95 -0.60 13.20
CA GLU A 242 -12.46 0.59 12.53
C GLU A 242 -11.51 1.04 11.41
N PHE A 243 -10.19 0.92 11.61
CA PHE A 243 -9.24 1.19 10.54
C PHE A 243 -9.35 0.19 9.38
N TYR A 244 -9.59 -1.10 9.66
CA TYR A 244 -9.82 -2.10 8.63
C TYR A 244 -11.08 -1.80 7.80
N LYS A 245 -12.19 -1.47 8.47
CA LYS A 245 -13.46 -1.10 7.81
C LYS A 245 -13.28 0.13 6.92
N PHE A 246 -12.60 1.16 7.45
CA PHE A 246 -12.23 2.34 6.68
C PHE A 246 -11.40 1.99 5.44
N LEU A 247 -10.35 1.18 5.61
CA LEU A 247 -9.41 0.82 4.55
C LEU A 247 -10.06 0.02 3.42
N THR A 248 -10.94 -0.92 3.79
CA THR A 248 -11.55 -1.87 2.86
C THR A 248 -12.92 -1.42 2.35
N ASN A 249 -13.42 -0.28 2.86
CA ASN A 249 -14.80 0.17 2.65
C ASN A 249 -15.82 -0.95 2.94
N SER A 250 -15.55 -1.73 3.98
CA SER A 250 -16.36 -2.88 4.41
C SER A 250 -16.95 -2.63 5.79
N VAL A 251 -18.06 -3.30 6.09
CA VAL A 251 -18.63 -3.37 7.44
C VAL A 251 -18.11 -4.59 8.22
N GLU A 252 -17.44 -5.52 7.55
CA GLU A 252 -16.91 -6.74 8.16
C GLU A 252 -15.66 -6.47 9.00
N GLU A 253 -15.44 -7.31 10.01
CA GLU A 253 -14.22 -7.30 10.81
C GLU A 253 -13.14 -8.17 10.17
N PRO A 254 -11.85 -7.85 10.37
CA PRO A 254 -10.78 -8.72 9.93
C PRO A 254 -10.75 -10.00 10.79
N LEU A 255 -10.36 -11.13 10.19
CA LEU A 255 -10.08 -12.35 10.93
C LEU A 255 -8.95 -12.14 11.94
N SER A 256 -7.88 -11.49 11.49
CA SER A 256 -6.74 -11.13 12.32
C SER A 256 -5.94 -9.98 11.72
N TYR A 257 -5.01 -9.42 12.50
CA TYR A 257 -4.14 -8.33 12.05
C TYR A 257 -2.73 -8.43 12.66
N LEU A 258 -1.78 -7.79 12.00
CA LEU A 258 -0.42 -7.55 12.44
C LEU A 258 -0.14 -6.06 12.46
N HIS A 259 0.40 -5.56 13.56
CA HIS A 259 1.01 -4.22 13.60
C HIS A 259 2.52 -4.39 13.68
N ILE A 260 3.24 -3.89 12.67
CA ILE A 260 4.66 -4.07 12.47
C ILE A 260 5.34 -2.71 12.49
N TYR A 261 6.44 -2.62 13.23
CA TYR A 261 7.42 -1.55 13.13
C TYR A 261 8.78 -2.20 12.92
N SER A 262 9.53 -1.69 11.94
CA SER A 262 10.90 -2.09 11.65
C SER A 262 11.72 -0.82 11.57
N ASP A 263 12.89 -0.82 12.22
CA ASP A 263 13.85 0.31 12.18
C ASP A 263 15.14 -0.07 11.41
N ALA A 264 15.49 -1.36 11.37
CA ALA A 264 16.67 -1.86 10.65
C ALA A 264 16.39 -3.23 9.98
N PRO A 265 16.91 -3.49 8.76
CA PRO A 265 17.76 -2.61 7.95
C PRO A 265 16.99 -1.52 7.17
N LEU A 266 15.67 -1.49 7.31
CA LEU A 266 14.78 -0.50 6.69
C LEU A 266 13.76 -0.02 7.72
N SER A 267 13.48 1.28 7.69
CA SER A 267 12.52 1.94 8.56
C SER A 267 11.14 2.00 7.90
N PHE A 268 10.18 1.30 8.49
CA PHE A 268 8.79 1.35 8.05
C PHE A 268 7.80 0.92 9.14
N HIS A 269 6.59 1.42 9.00
CA HIS A 269 5.41 1.05 9.76
C HIS A 269 4.45 0.29 8.88
N SER A 270 3.77 -0.72 9.42
CA SER A 270 2.75 -1.44 8.66
C SER A 270 1.67 -1.99 9.57
N ILE A 271 0.43 -1.94 9.10
CA ILE A 271 -0.64 -2.78 9.62
C ILE A 271 -1.14 -3.66 8.49
N LEU A 272 -1.08 -4.97 8.70
CA LEU A 272 -1.58 -5.99 7.79
C LEU A 272 -2.81 -6.66 8.39
N TYR A 273 -3.75 -7.03 7.55
CA TYR A 273 -5.01 -7.66 7.90
C TYR A 273 -5.23 -8.91 7.06
N ILE A 274 -5.73 -9.95 7.72
CA ILE A 274 -6.31 -11.12 7.06
C ILE A 274 -7.83 -10.95 7.12
N PRO A 275 -8.53 -10.79 5.99
CA PRO A 275 -9.99 -10.71 5.97
C PRO A 275 -10.65 -11.98 6.51
N MET A 276 -11.89 -11.87 7.01
CA MET A 276 -12.68 -13.06 7.41
C MET A 276 -13.22 -13.82 6.21
N LYS A 277 -13.57 -13.12 5.12
CA LYS A 277 -14.05 -13.70 3.88
C LYS A 277 -13.29 -13.13 2.70
N LYS A 278 -13.29 -13.84 1.58
CA LYS A 278 -12.95 -13.22 0.30
C LYS A 278 -13.89 -12.03 0.10
N LEU A 279 -13.32 -10.85 -0.12
CA LEU A 279 -14.09 -9.81 -0.76
C LEU A 279 -14.40 -10.34 -2.16
N GLU A 280 -15.67 -10.67 -2.41
CA GLU A 280 -16.20 -10.89 -3.75
C GLU A 280 -17.22 -9.78 -3.98
N LEU A 281 -16.98 -8.91 -4.97
CA LEU A 281 -18.03 -8.02 -5.43
C LEU A 281 -18.93 -8.84 -6.35
N ILE A 282 -20.19 -8.99 -5.96
CA ILE A 282 -21.24 -9.51 -6.84
C ILE A 282 -21.27 -8.63 -8.11
N GLY A 283 -20.84 -9.17 -9.25
CA GLY A 283 -21.13 -8.63 -10.57
C GLY A 283 -20.15 -7.64 -11.22
N LEU A 284 -19.00 -7.28 -10.63
CA LEU A 284 -18.04 -6.34 -11.25
C LEU A 284 -16.57 -6.72 -11.01
N GLY A 285 -15.94 -7.33 -12.02
CA GLY A 285 -14.48 -7.37 -12.21
C GLY A 285 -13.64 -8.16 -11.20
N LYS A 286 -12.37 -8.42 -11.54
CA LYS A 286 -11.37 -8.88 -10.56
C LYS A 286 -11.14 -7.77 -9.54
N LEU A 287 -11.27 -8.05 -8.25
CA LEU A 287 -10.83 -7.14 -7.20
C LEU A 287 -9.34 -6.86 -7.37
N GLU A 288 -9.00 -5.58 -7.49
CA GLU A 288 -7.63 -5.10 -7.30
C GLU A 288 -7.19 -5.53 -5.89
N HIS A 289 -5.93 -5.96 -5.78
CA HIS A 289 -5.34 -6.47 -4.55
C HIS A 289 -3.99 -5.80 -4.34
N GLY A 290 -3.52 -5.79 -3.10
CA GLY A 290 -2.26 -5.16 -2.72
C GLY A 290 -2.42 -4.37 -1.43
N LEU A 291 -1.30 -3.81 -0.97
CA LEU A 291 -1.26 -2.96 0.21
C LEU A 291 -1.25 -1.49 -0.21
N HIS A 292 -1.82 -0.61 0.60
CA HIS A 292 -1.68 0.82 0.36
C HIS A 292 -0.30 1.27 0.81
N LEU A 293 0.50 1.77 -0.14
CA LEU A 293 1.83 2.28 0.09
C LEU A 293 1.77 3.78 0.40
N TYR A 294 2.28 4.14 1.57
CA TYR A 294 2.42 5.48 2.09
C TYR A 294 3.90 5.84 2.28
N THR A 295 4.15 7.13 2.32
CA THR A 295 5.40 7.71 2.82
C THR A 295 5.02 8.98 3.57
N LYS A 296 5.52 9.12 4.79
CA LYS A 296 5.17 10.24 5.68
C LYS A 296 3.65 10.45 5.79
N ARG A 297 2.85 9.37 5.74
CA ARG A 297 1.37 9.37 5.75
C ARG A 297 0.68 9.96 4.53
N VAL A 298 1.41 10.20 3.43
CA VAL A 298 0.84 10.56 2.13
C VAL A 298 0.72 9.30 1.27
N LEU A 299 -0.45 9.06 0.66
CA LEU A 299 -0.67 7.88 -0.18
C LEU A 299 0.11 8.01 -1.49
N ILE A 300 1.03 7.07 -1.73
CA ILE A 300 1.81 6.97 -2.96
C ILE A 300 1.08 6.10 -3.98
N GLN A 301 0.70 4.90 -3.56
CA GLN A 301 0.00 3.94 -4.40
C GLN A 301 -1.02 3.15 -3.58
N GLY A 302 -2.29 3.22 -3.99
CA GLY A 302 -3.29 2.27 -3.53
C GLY A 302 -3.07 0.90 -4.17
N GLU A 303 -3.30 -0.16 -3.40
CA GLU A 303 -3.28 -1.55 -3.91
C GLU A 303 -1.95 -1.90 -4.61
N CYS A 304 -0.82 -1.56 -3.99
CA CYS A 304 0.52 -1.93 -4.43
C CYS A 304 0.72 -3.45 -4.28
N LYS A 305 0.75 -4.16 -5.41
CA LYS A 305 0.90 -5.62 -5.51
C LYS A 305 2.33 -6.05 -5.22
N GLU A 306 3.29 -5.17 -5.51
CA GLU A 306 4.71 -5.44 -5.39
C GLU A 306 5.18 -5.65 -3.94
N LEU A 307 4.37 -5.23 -2.94
CA LEU A 307 4.66 -5.38 -1.52
C LEU A 307 4.45 -6.80 -0.98
N LEU A 308 3.75 -7.68 -1.71
CA LEU A 308 3.53 -9.07 -1.31
C LEU A 308 3.61 -10.00 -2.52
N PRO A 309 3.92 -11.29 -2.34
CA PRO A 309 3.78 -12.26 -3.42
C PRO A 309 2.30 -12.57 -3.72
N ASP A 310 1.99 -13.02 -4.94
CA ASP A 310 0.62 -13.28 -5.38
C ASP A 310 -0.13 -14.32 -4.54
N TYR A 311 0.58 -15.29 -3.95
CA TYR A 311 0.00 -16.28 -3.04
C TYR A 311 -0.40 -15.70 -1.67
N LEU A 312 -0.08 -14.42 -1.40
CA LEU A 312 -0.53 -13.65 -0.24
C LEU A 312 -1.45 -12.48 -0.62
N ARG A 313 -2.00 -12.46 -1.84
CA ARG A 313 -2.89 -11.39 -2.34
C ARG A 313 -4.18 -11.17 -1.54
N PHE A 314 -4.51 -12.07 -0.62
CA PHE A 314 -5.64 -11.90 0.31
C PHE A 314 -5.37 -10.85 1.40
N VAL A 315 -4.10 -10.57 1.70
CA VAL A 315 -3.74 -9.60 2.74
C VAL A 315 -4.18 -8.20 2.32
N ARG A 316 -4.70 -7.44 3.28
CA ARG A 316 -5.02 -6.01 3.15
C ARG A 316 -4.20 -5.23 4.16
N GLY A 317 -4.01 -3.94 3.94
CA GLY A 317 -3.26 -3.16 4.91
C GLY A 317 -2.55 -1.97 4.31
N VAL A 318 -1.66 -1.41 5.12
CA VAL A 318 -0.85 -0.26 4.79
C VAL A 318 0.61 -0.54 5.08
N VAL A 319 1.49 0.09 4.30
CA VAL A 319 2.93 0.16 4.55
C VAL A 319 3.32 1.62 4.41
N ASP A 320 3.91 2.20 5.44
CA ASP A 320 4.42 3.57 5.44
C ASP A 320 5.92 3.54 5.68
N SER A 321 6.70 3.96 4.68
CA SER A 321 8.16 3.96 4.76
C SER A 321 8.72 5.28 4.29
N GLU A 322 9.61 5.86 5.09
CA GLU A 322 10.35 7.07 4.75
C GLU A 322 11.52 6.75 3.80
N ASP A 323 12.02 5.51 3.84
CA ASP A 323 13.07 5.02 2.95
C ASP A 323 12.56 4.82 1.51
N ILE A 324 11.25 4.60 1.36
CA ILE A 324 10.56 4.63 0.08
C ILE A 324 10.31 6.09 -0.26
N SER A 325 11.13 6.61 -1.16
CA SER A 325 10.95 7.96 -1.66
C SER A 325 9.56 8.15 -2.30
N ILE A 326 8.95 9.31 -2.09
CA ILE A 326 7.60 9.73 -2.56
C ILE A 326 7.38 9.64 -4.09
N ASN A 327 8.42 9.28 -4.84
CA ASN A 327 8.58 9.59 -6.25
C ASN A 327 9.15 8.37 -6.91
N ILE A 328 8.40 7.30 -6.78
CA ILE A 328 8.70 6.05 -7.45
C ILE A 328 7.45 5.81 -8.29
N SER A 329 7.62 5.69 -9.60
CA SER A 329 6.58 5.29 -10.53
C SER A 329 6.21 3.86 -10.25
N ARG A 330 5.05 3.45 -10.73
CA ARG A 330 4.71 2.03 -10.82
C ARG A 330 5.80 1.20 -11.53
N GLU A 331 6.43 1.71 -12.60
CA GLU A 331 7.60 1.07 -13.24
C GLU A 331 8.83 0.96 -12.32
N THR A 332 9.19 2.03 -11.59
CA THR A 332 10.36 2.00 -10.69
C THR A 332 10.08 1.33 -9.34
N ILE A 333 8.81 1.14 -8.96
CA ILE A 333 8.36 0.40 -7.76
C ILE A 333 8.75 -1.07 -7.91
N GLN A 334 8.57 -1.65 -9.10
CA GLN A 334 8.88 -3.05 -9.37
C GLN A 334 10.38 -3.33 -9.19
N ASP A 335 11.24 -2.42 -9.64
CA ASP A 335 12.71 -2.54 -9.55
C ASP A 335 13.30 -1.96 -8.25
N ASN A 336 12.45 -1.46 -7.34
CA ASN A 336 12.92 -0.82 -6.13
C ASN A 336 13.45 -1.87 -5.13
N ILE A 337 14.77 -1.83 -4.88
CA ILE A 337 15.45 -2.74 -3.94
C ILE A 337 14.89 -2.64 -2.52
N ILE A 338 14.50 -1.44 -2.07
CA ILE A 338 13.90 -1.21 -0.75
C ILE A 338 12.53 -1.89 -0.69
N LEU A 339 11.71 -1.74 -1.72
CA LEU A 339 10.41 -2.40 -1.82
C LEU A 339 10.55 -3.93 -1.85
N GLN A 340 11.53 -4.48 -2.59
CA GLN A 340 11.80 -5.92 -2.61
C GLN A 340 12.29 -6.45 -1.26
N LYS A 341 13.03 -5.64 -0.48
CA LYS A 341 13.42 -5.98 0.89
C LYS A 341 12.21 -5.94 1.83
N ILE A 342 11.35 -4.92 1.71
CA ILE A 342 10.10 -4.83 2.46
C ILE A 342 9.20 -6.01 2.11
N LYS A 343 9.01 -6.33 0.84
CA LYS A 343 8.25 -7.50 0.36
C LYS A 343 8.72 -8.78 1.03
N ARG A 344 10.03 -9.06 1.03
CA ARG A 344 10.60 -10.23 1.70
C ARG A 344 10.35 -10.22 3.22
N PHE A 345 10.47 -9.06 3.86
CA PHE A 345 10.18 -8.92 5.28
C PHE A 345 8.69 -9.18 5.60
N LEU A 346 7.78 -8.55 4.86
CA LEU A 346 6.34 -8.70 5.05
C LEU A 346 5.90 -10.13 4.74
N ASN A 347 6.41 -10.74 3.67
CA ASN A 347 6.16 -12.15 3.36
C ASN A 347 6.51 -13.05 4.56
N ARG A 348 7.73 -12.92 5.09
CA ARG A 348 8.13 -13.65 6.30
C ARG A 348 7.19 -13.40 7.46
N LYS A 349 6.81 -12.14 7.73
CA LYS A 349 5.92 -11.80 8.85
C LYS A 349 4.50 -12.35 8.70
N VAL A 350 3.97 -12.39 7.49
CA VAL A 350 2.66 -13.02 7.23
C VAL A 350 2.75 -14.52 7.45
N LEU A 351 3.80 -15.18 6.96
CA LEU A 351 3.99 -16.62 7.21
C LEU A 351 4.19 -16.93 8.71
N ASP A 352 5.00 -16.13 9.43
CA ASP A 352 5.17 -16.26 10.89
C ASP A 352 3.80 -16.17 11.61
N HIS A 353 2.94 -15.26 11.19
CA HIS A 353 1.61 -15.06 11.75
C HIS A 353 0.67 -16.24 11.48
N LEU A 354 0.70 -16.75 10.25
CA LEU A 354 -0.07 -17.94 9.87
C LEU A 354 0.38 -19.17 10.67
N GLU A 355 1.68 -19.35 10.86
CA GLU A 355 2.25 -20.42 11.69
C GLU A 355 1.81 -20.28 13.16
N GLU A 356 1.80 -19.06 13.68
CA GLU A 356 1.31 -18.79 15.04
C GLU A 356 -0.20 -19.05 15.18
N MET A 357 -1.00 -18.61 14.21
CA MET A 357 -2.44 -18.89 14.15
C MET A 357 -2.69 -20.40 14.14
N LEU A 358 -1.99 -21.15 13.29
CA LEU A 358 -2.11 -22.61 13.21
C LEU A 358 -1.79 -23.29 14.55
N ARG A 359 -0.77 -22.80 15.26
CA ARG A 359 -0.29 -23.39 16.52
C ARG A 359 -1.12 -23.01 17.74
N LYS A 360 -1.56 -21.75 17.85
CA LYS A 360 -2.21 -21.21 19.05
C LYS A 360 -3.73 -21.07 18.90
N ASN A 361 -4.21 -20.80 17.70
CA ASN A 361 -5.61 -20.48 17.40
C ASN A 361 -6.12 -21.33 16.23
N ARG A 362 -6.06 -22.66 16.35
CA ARG A 362 -6.35 -23.60 15.26
C ARG A 362 -7.70 -23.36 14.58
N GLU A 363 -8.75 -23.04 15.34
CA GLU A 363 -10.07 -22.71 14.79
C GLU A 363 -10.04 -21.50 13.85
N GLN A 364 -9.35 -20.43 14.27
CA GLN A 364 -9.16 -19.23 13.46
C GLN A 364 -8.35 -19.53 12.19
N TYR A 365 -7.33 -20.38 12.30
CA TYR A 365 -6.55 -20.81 11.14
C TYR A 365 -7.35 -21.69 10.18
N VAL A 366 -8.20 -22.58 10.68
CA VAL A 366 -9.11 -23.38 9.85
C VAL A 366 -10.10 -22.47 9.11
N ALA A 367 -10.64 -21.44 9.76
CA ALA A 367 -11.48 -20.44 9.10
C ALA A 367 -10.72 -19.71 7.97
N PHE A 368 -9.47 -19.29 8.23
CA PHE A 368 -8.59 -18.76 7.19
C PHE A 368 -8.39 -19.76 6.04
N TRP A 369 -8.11 -21.03 6.35
CA TRP A 369 -7.80 -22.06 5.37
C TRP A 369 -8.97 -22.35 4.43
N LYS A 370 -10.19 -22.42 4.97
CA LYS A 370 -11.41 -22.63 4.15
C LYS A 370 -11.59 -21.54 3.10
N GLU A 371 -11.27 -20.29 3.45
CA GLU A 371 -11.35 -19.17 2.53
C GLU A 371 -10.14 -19.11 1.59
N PHE A 372 -8.93 -19.03 2.14
CA PHE A 372 -7.73 -18.63 1.41
C PHE A 372 -6.74 -19.75 1.15
N GLY A 373 -7.00 -20.99 1.61
CA GLY A 373 -6.08 -22.12 1.47
C GLY A 373 -5.70 -22.42 0.02
N ARG A 374 -6.65 -22.29 -0.92
CA ARG A 374 -6.36 -22.43 -2.36
C ARG A 374 -5.37 -21.38 -2.87
N ILE A 375 -5.47 -20.14 -2.40
CA ILE A 375 -4.54 -19.05 -2.75
C ILE A 375 -3.16 -19.33 -2.17
N LEU A 376 -3.10 -19.78 -0.91
CA LEU A 376 -1.83 -20.09 -0.23
C LEU A 376 -1.09 -21.26 -0.90
N LYS A 377 -1.82 -22.29 -1.36
CA LYS A 377 -1.26 -23.44 -2.09
C LYS A 377 -0.45 -23.04 -3.32
N GLU A 378 -0.85 -21.99 -4.04
CA GLU A 378 -0.13 -21.50 -5.23
C GLU A 378 1.34 -21.18 -4.91
N GLY A 379 1.64 -20.77 -3.67
CA GLY A 379 3.00 -20.48 -3.20
C GLY A 379 3.97 -21.66 -3.28
N ILE A 380 3.49 -22.90 -3.15
CA ILE A 380 4.34 -24.11 -3.14
C ILE A 380 5.12 -24.25 -4.45
N ALA A 381 4.50 -23.92 -5.58
CA ALA A 381 5.10 -24.04 -6.90
C ALA A 381 6.07 -22.89 -7.22
N VAL A 382 5.81 -21.68 -6.68
CA VAL A 382 6.50 -20.45 -7.12
C VAL A 382 7.52 -19.90 -6.13
N ASP A 383 7.40 -20.18 -4.83
CA ASP A 383 8.29 -19.67 -3.78
C ASP A 383 9.13 -20.80 -3.19
N LEU A 384 10.21 -21.13 -3.90
CA LEU A 384 11.13 -22.20 -3.50
C LEU A 384 11.80 -21.93 -2.15
N GLU A 385 12.06 -20.67 -1.83
CA GLU A 385 12.72 -20.25 -0.58
C GLU A 385 11.84 -20.54 0.64
N ASN A 386 10.52 -20.31 0.51
CA ASN A 386 9.57 -20.52 1.61
C ASN A 386 8.76 -21.82 1.47
N ARG A 387 9.05 -22.68 0.50
CA ARG A 387 8.28 -23.90 0.20
C ARG A 387 8.06 -24.78 1.43
N ASP A 388 9.11 -25.04 2.21
CA ASP A 388 8.99 -25.91 3.39
C ASP A 388 8.04 -25.31 4.45
N ARG A 389 8.12 -24.00 4.66
CA ARG A 389 7.23 -23.26 5.57
C ARG A 389 5.79 -23.31 5.08
N LEU A 390 5.57 -23.02 3.80
CA LEU A 390 4.27 -23.11 3.15
C LEU A 390 3.69 -24.53 3.23
N THR A 391 4.53 -25.56 3.08
CA THR A 391 4.13 -26.96 3.18
C THR A 391 3.63 -27.31 4.58
N ASN A 392 4.29 -26.77 5.61
CA ASN A 392 3.86 -26.92 7.01
C ASN A 392 2.56 -26.18 7.35
N LEU A 393 2.16 -25.22 6.52
CA LEU A 393 0.90 -24.48 6.65
C LEU A 393 -0.27 -25.17 5.94
N LEU A 394 -0.02 -26.20 5.13
CA LEU A 394 -1.06 -26.91 4.41
C LEU A 394 -1.93 -27.74 5.37
N LEU A 395 -3.24 -27.68 5.12
CA LEU A 395 -4.23 -28.47 5.82
C LEU A 395 -4.95 -29.42 4.85
N PHE A 396 -5.13 -30.65 5.30
CA PHE A 396 -5.72 -31.73 4.52
C PHE A 396 -6.78 -32.46 5.33
N ASN A 397 -7.72 -33.10 4.66
CA ASN A 397 -8.55 -34.11 5.30
C ASN A 397 -7.82 -35.47 5.31
N SER A 398 -8.23 -36.42 6.14
CA SER A 398 -7.67 -37.78 6.13
C SER A 398 -8.70 -38.85 6.49
N SER A 399 -8.35 -40.11 6.20
CA SER A 399 -9.15 -41.28 6.57
C SER A 399 -9.43 -41.40 8.08
N ARG A 400 -8.61 -40.78 8.93
CA ARG A 400 -8.80 -40.76 10.38
C ARG A 400 -9.57 -39.54 10.90
N CYS A 401 -9.83 -38.55 10.05
CA CYS A 401 -10.68 -37.42 10.41
C CYS A 401 -12.14 -37.88 10.59
N PRO A 402 -12.90 -37.34 11.56
CA PRO A 402 -14.30 -37.72 11.80
C PRO A 402 -15.26 -37.24 10.71
N ASP A 403 -14.92 -36.17 10.01
CA ASP A 403 -15.73 -35.54 8.97
C ASP A 403 -14.84 -34.85 7.91
N ALA A 404 -15.46 -34.22 6.92
CA ALA A 404 -14.78 -33.51 5.84
C ALA A 404 -14.27 -32.10 6.24
N ASP A 405 -14.71 -31.57 7.39
CA ASP A 405 -14.36 -30.24 7.90
C ASP A 405 -13.22 -30.26 8.92
N THR A 406 -12.79 -31.46 9.32
CA THR A 406 -11.63 -31.68 10.17
C THR A 406 -10.38 -31.77 9.32
N PHE A 407 -9.36 -31.00 9.73
CA PHE A 407 -8.11 -30.90 8.99
C PHE A 407 -6.90 -31.26 9.82
N ILE A 408 -5.94 -31.90 9.16
CA ILE A 408 -4.63 -32.24 9.68
C ILE A 408 -3.52 -31.60 8.86
N THR A 409 -2.34 -31.42 9.46
CA THR A 409 -1.10 -31.05 8.75
C THR A 409 -0.34 -32.31 8.32
N LEU A 410 0.62 -32.15 7.40
CA LEU A 410 1.56 -33.24 7.07
C LEU A 410 2.40 -33.65 8.29
N LYS A 411 2.75 -32.71 9.16
CA LYS A 411 3.46 -33.01 10.41
C LYS A 411 2.63 -33.94 11.31
N GLU A 412 1.37 -33.58 11.53
CA GLU A 412 0.44 -34.38 12.33
C GLU A 412 0.22 -35.78 11.73
N TYR A 413 0.20 -35.91 10.40
CA TYR A 413 0.22 -37.22 9.74
C TYR A 413 1.49 -37.99 10.08
N THR A 414 2.67 -37.37 9.94
CA THR A 414 3.95 -38.05 10.18
C THR A 414 4.15 -38.50 11.62
N GLU A 415 3.62 -37.75 12.60
CA GLU A 415 3.63 -38.11 14.02
C GLU A 415 2.74 -39.33 14.32
N ARG A 416 1.78 -39.65 13.45
CA ARG A 416 0.86 -40.79 13.56
C ARG A 416 1.16 -41.94 12.61
N MET A 417 2.27 -41.87 11.89
CA MET A 417 2.71 -42.97 11.02
C MET A 417 3.03 -44.21 11.84
N GLN A 418 2.72 -45.37 11.27
CA GLN A 418 3.02 -46.64 11.91
C GLN A 418 4.53 -46.93 11.88
N GLU A 419 5.01 -47.75 12.81
CA GLU A 419 6.38 -48.24 12.79
C GLU A 419 6.68 -48.97 11.47
N GLY A 420 7.79 -48.61 10.82
CA GLY A 420 8.18 -49.18 9.52
C GLY A 420 7.49 -48.56 8.30
N GLN A 421 6.51 -47.67 8.46
CA GLN A 421 5.91 -46.93 7.36
C GLN A 421 6.91 -45.92 6.78
N LYS A 422 7.21 -46.03 5.48
CA LYS A 422 8.22 -45.18 4.80
C LYS A 422 7.63 -44.03 3.99
N GLU A 423 6.34 -44.10 3.68
CA GLU A 423 5.69 -43.24 2.67
C GLU A 423 4.44 -42.57 3.23
N ILE A 424 4.14 -41.39 2.70
CA ILE A 424 2.91 -40.63 2.95
C ILE A 424 1.94 -40.94 1.81
N TYR A 425 0.73 -41.38 2.13
CA TYR A 425 -0.25 -41.79 1.13
C TYR A 425 -1.37 -40.75 1.00
N TYR A 426 -1.75 -40.44 -0.23
CA TYR A 426 -2.92 -39.59 -0.51
C TYR A 426 -3.86 -40.24 -1.52
N MET A 427 -5.12 -39.83 -1.51
CA MET A 427 -6.09 -40.16 -2.55
C MET A 427 -6.96 -38.96 -2.86
N SER A 428 -7.18 -38.74 -4.16
CA SER A 428 -8.00 -37.65 -4.67
C SER A 428 -9.40 -38.15 -5.04
N GLY A 429 -10.41 -37.31 -4.85
CA GLY A 429 -11.77 -37.61 -5.24
C GLY A 429 -12.70 -36.41 -5.08
N MET A 430 -13.92 -36.51 -5.58
CA MET A 430 -14.83 -35.36 -5.61
C MET A 430 -15.31 -34.88 -4.22
N ASN A 431 -15.35 -35.79 -3.25
CA ASN A 431 -15.76 -35.54 -1.88
C ASN A 431 -15.33 -36.72 -0.99
N ARG A 432 -15.53 -36.59 0.32
CA ARG A 432 -15.16 -37.62 1.29
C ARG A 432 -15.81 -38.98 1.01
N GLU A 433 -17.11 -39.01 0.74
CA GLU A 433 -17.85 -40.25 0.50
C GLU A 433 -17.30 -41.03 -0.70
N ALA A 434 -16.94 -40.32 -1.77
CA ALA A 434 -16.36 -40.92 -2.97
C ALA A 434 -14.98 -41.55 -2.69
N VAL A 435 -14.13 -40.87 -1.91
CA VAL A 435 -12.82 -41.39 -1.53
C VAL A 435 -12.96 -42.57 -0.55
N ASP A 436 -13.85 -42.46 0.43
CA ASP A 436 -14.06 -43.48 1.47
C ASP A 436 -14.53 -44.83 0.93
N LYS A 437 -15.28 -44.82 -0.20
CA LYS A 437 -15.80 -46.01 -0.92
C LYS A 437 -14.83 -46.56 -1.97
N SER A 438 -13.63 -45.99 -2.10
CA SER A 438 -12.64 -46.48 -3.05
C SER A 438 -12.08 -47.84 -2.60
N PRO A 439 -12.00 -48.85 -3.50
CA PRO A 439 -11.33 -50.12 -3.20
C PRO A 439 -9.86 -49.94 -2.79
N HIS A 440 -9.20 -48.90 -3.31
CA HIS A 440 -7.82 -48.60 -2.93
C HIS A 440 -7.74 -48.25 -1.44
N ILE A 441 -8.71 -47.51 -0.89
CA ILE A 441 -8.73 -47.08 0.51
C ILE A 441 -9.02 -48.25 1.47
N GLU A 442 -9.83 -49.23 1.08
CA GLU A 442 -10.15 -50.39 1.91
C GLU A 442 -8.89 -51.14 2.35
N VAL A 443 -7.92 -51.30 1.45
CA VAL A 443 -6.65 -51.97 1.76
C VAL A 443 -5.85 -51.19 2.83
N PHE A 444 -5.78 -49.86 2.73
CA PHE A 444 -5.12 -49.02 3.74
C PHE A 444 -5.86 -49.04 5.08
N LYS A 445 -7.20 -49.00 5.06
CA LYS A 445 -8.04 -49.10 6.26
C LYS A 445 -7.78 -50.40 7.00
N LYS A 446 -7.74 -51.54 6.30
CA LYS A 446 -7.41 -52.86 6.88
C LYS A 446 -6.02 -52.89 7.53
N LYS A 447 -5.03 -52.25 6.90
CA LYS A 447 -3.67 -52.11 7.46
C LYS A 447 -3.56 -51.04 8.55
N GLY A 448 -4.62 -50.28 8.80
CA GLY A 448 -4.62 -49.15 9.74
C GLY A 448 -3.73 -47.97 9.31
N ILE A 449 -3.32 -47.93 8.04
CA ILE A 449 -2.47 -46.87 7.48
C ILE A 449 -3.37 -45.66 7.16
N GLU A 450 -2.99 -44.50 7.66
CA GLU A 450 -3.69 -43.24 7.40
C GLU A 450 -3.49 -42.82 5.92
N VAL A 451 -4.52 -42.28 5.29
CA VAL A 451 -4.45 -41.76 3.91
C VAL A 451 -5.01 -40.34 3.90
N ILE A 452 -4.28 -39.42 3.30
CA ILE A 452 -4.69 -38.03 3.10
C ILE A 452 -5.74 -37.97 2.00
N TYR A 453 -6.83 -37.23 2.22
CA TYR A 453 -7.92 -37.06 1.26
C TYR A 453 -7.87 -35.66 0.63
N LEU A 454 -7.89 -35.63 -0.70
CA LEU A 454 -7.78 -34.43 -1.52
C LEU A 454 -9.05 -34.25 -2.35
N TYR A 455 -9.62 -33.04 -2.31
CA TYR A 455 -10.90 -32.74 -2.97
C TYR A 455 -10.79 -31.62 -4.01
N ASP A 456 -9.72 -30.82 -3.97
CA ASP A 456 -9.46 -29.78 -4.97
C ASP A 456 -8.47 -30.31 -6.01
N PRO A 457 -8.74 -30.20 -7.33
CA PRO A 457 -7.79 -30.61 -8.37
C PRO A 457 -6.41 -29.93 -8.26
N LEU A 458 -6.32 -28.77 -7.61
CA LEU A 458 -5.03 -28.14 -7.31
C LEU A 458 -4.18 -29.02 -6.40
N ASP A 459 -4.79 -29.80 -5.51
CA ASP A 459 -4.06 -30.64 -4.54
C ASP A 459 -3.20 -31.70 -5.19
N ASP A 460 -3.65 -32.31 -6.30
CA ASP A 460 -2.85 -33.26 -7.07
C ASP A 460 -1.57 -32.60 -7.62
N ILE A 461 -1.71 -31.38 -8.13
CA ILE A 461 -0.56 -30.60 -8.63
C ILE A 461 0.40 -30.30 -7.48
N ILE A 462 -0.13 -29.94 -6.31
CA ILE A 462 0.68 -29.66 -5.12
C ILE A 462 1.40 -30.92 -4.64
N MET A 463 0.73 -32.07 -4.53
CA MET A 463 1.36 -33.32 -4.10
C MET A 463 2.48 -33.77 -5.06
N ASN A 464 2.24 -33.65 -6.36
CA ASN A 464 3.26 -33.95 -7.38
C ASN A 464 4.43 -32.98 -7.36
N THR A 465 4.22 -31.74 -6.89
CA THR A 465 5.29 -30.74 -6.73
C THR A 465 6.13 -30.99 -5.47
N LEU A 466 5.50 -31.45 -4.38
CA LEU A 466 6.19 -31.70 -3.12
C LEU A 466 7.13 -32.91 -3.20
N ILE A 467 6.72 -33.99 -3.87
CA ILE A 467 7.45 -35.27 -4.04
C ILE A 467 7.69 -36.01 -2.71
N GLN A 468 8.17 -35.33 -1.68
CA GLN A 468 8.44 -35.86 -0.34
C GLN A 468 8.20 -34.82 0.74
N TYR A 469 7.99 -35.28 1.98
CA TYR A 469 7.94 -34.43 3.16
C TYR A 469 8.71 -35.10 4.31
N ASP A 470 9.60 -34.36 4.97
CA ASP A 470 10.44 -34.89 6.07
C ASP A 470 11.17 -36.20 5.69
N GLY A 471 11.72 -36.22 4.47
CA GLY A 471 12.43 -37.37 3.88
C GLY A 471 11.55 -38.54 3.44
N LYS A 472 10.23 -38.44 3.57
CA LYS A 472 9.27 -39.50 3.26
C LYS A 472 8.61 -39.24 1.91
N PRO A 473 8.68 -40.17 0.94
CA PRO A 473 8.01 -40.01 -0.35
C PRO A 473 6.50 -39.86 -0.19
N ILE A 474 5.91 -38.97 -0.98
CA ILE A 474 4.46 -38.78 -1.08
C ILE A 474 3.97 -39.57 -2.29
N LYS A 475 3.01 -40.48 -2.09
CA LYS A 475 2.49 -41.37 -3.14
C LYS A 475 0.98 -41.40 -3.17
N SER A 476 0.43 -41.51 -4.38
CA SER A 476 -1.00 -41.82 -4.56
C SER A 476 -1.28 -43.25 -4.07
N ALA A 477 -2.37 -43.41 -3.32
CA ALA A 477 -2.90 -44.70 -2.90
C ALA A 477 -3.26 -45.62 -4.08
N GLU A 478 -3.57 -45.04 -5.25
CA GLU A 478 -3.87 -45.80 -6.48
C GLU A 478 -2.62 -46.44 -7.08
N GLN A 479 -1.44 -45.87 -6.81
CA GLN A 479 -0.15 -46.29 -7.36
C GLN A 479 0.74 -46.96 -6.31
N ALA A 480 0.24 -47.10 -5.09
CA ALA A 480 1.00 -47.63 -3.98
C ALA A 480 1.05 -49.16 -4.02
N ASP A 481 2.27 -49.70 -4.05
CA ASP A 481 2.49 -51.14 -3.87
C ASP A 481 2.57 -51.44 -2.37
N ILE A 482 1.43 -51.77 -1.78
CA ILE A 482 1.31 -52.10 -0.36
C ILE A 482 1.28 -53.61 -0.09
N GLY A 483 1.56 -54.47 -1.08
CA GLY A 483 1.72 -55.92 -0.86
C GLY A 483 0.46 -56.67 -0.38
N ILE A 484 -0.74 -56.13 -0.63
CA ILE A 484 -2.03 -56.85 -0.64
C ILE A 484 -2.72 -56.45 -1.93
N SER A 485 -3.13 -57.43 -2.74
CA SER A 485 -3.87 -57.17 -3.97
C SER A 485 -5.30 -56.72 -3.66
N ILE A 486 -5.89 -55.92 -4.56
CA ILE A 486 -7.29 -55.47 -4.43
C ILE A 486 -8.26 -56.67 -4.35
N GLU A 487 -7.88 -57.80 -4.93
CA GLU A 487 -8.66 -59.05 -4.93
C GLU A 487 -8.64 -59.73 -3.54
N GLU A 488 -7.48 -59.84 -2.89
CA GLU A 488 -7.35 -60.39 -1.53
C GLU A 488 -8.10 -59.55 -0.49
N ALA A 489 -8.14 -58.23 -0.67
CA ALA A 489 -8.90 -57.35 0.22
C ALA A 489 -10.42 -57.58 0.14
N LYS A 490 -10.96 -57.93 -1.04
CA LYS A 490 -12.38 -58.24 -1.25
C LYS A 490 -12.78 -59.64 -0.77
N GLU A 491 -11.89 -60.63 -0.91
CA GLU A 491 -12.16 -62.01 -0.48
C GLU A 491 -12.30 -62.15 1.04
N GLU A 492 -11.46 -61.45 1.82
CA GLU A 492 -11.56 -61.47 3.29
C GLU A 492 -12.85 -60.83 3.82
N GLU A 493 -13.38 -59.81 3.15
CA GLU A 493 -14.66 -59.20 3.54
C GLU A 493 -15.83 -60.16 3.30
N THR A 494 -15.73 -60.98 2.25
CA THR A 494 -16.71 -62.05 1.95
C THR A 494 -16.63 -63.22 2.94
N LEU A 495 -15.47 -63.47 3.54
CA LEU A 495 -15.25 -64.50 4.56
C LEU A 495 -15.72 -64.08 5.96
N LEU A 496 -15.85 -62.78 6.25
CA LEU A 496 -16.37 -62.26 7.53
C LEU A 496 -17.90 -62.21 7.60
N PHE A 497 -18.58 -62.31 6.45
CA PHE A 497 -20.05 -62.31 6.33
C PHE A 497 -20.66 -63.68 5.99
N ASN A 498 -19.87 -64.76 6.06
CA ASN A 498 -20.34 -66.15 5.93
C ASN A 498 -20.25 -66.92 7.26
#